data_AF-A0A916XZJ9-F1
#
_entry.id   AF-A0A916XZJ9-F1
#
_cell.length_a   1.000
_cell.length_b   1.000
_cell.length_c   1.000
_cell.angle_alpha   90.00
_cell.angle_beta   90.00
_cell.angle_gamma   90.00
#
_symmetry.space_group_name_H-M   'P 1'
#
loop_
_entity.id
_entity.type
_entity.pdbx_description
1 polymer ?
#
loop_
_entity_poly.entity_id
_entity_poly.type
_entity_poly.pdbx_seq_one_letter_code
_entity_poly.pdbx_strand_id
1 'polypeptide(L)'
;MPELLTLSGIGGAMELVGGLLIVFGFLTRPVAFLLAGEMAVAYWMFHAPRSLYLVLNGGDASILYCFVFLLIFFAGPGGWSVDGSGSRGNGRAM
;
A
#
# COMPACT_ATOMS: atom_id res chain seq x y z
N MET A 1 -6.25 -16.69 21.53
CA MET A 1 -6.39 -15.32 20.99
C MET A 1 -7.06 -15.42 19.63
N PRO A 2 -7.99 -14.54 19.24
CA PRO A 2 -8.51 -14.57 17.87
C PRO A 2 -7.35 -14.31 16.90
N GLU A 3 -7.16 -15.20 15.92
CA GLU A 3 -6.04 -15.16 14.95
C GLU A 3 -5.93 -13.81 14.22
N LEU A 4 -7.06 -13.09 14.08
CA LEU A 4 -7.14 -11.77 13.45
C LEU A 4 -6.41 -10.67 14.24
N LEU A 5 -6.27 -10.81 15.57
CA LEU A 5 -5.58 -9.83 16.42
C LEU A 5 -4.08 -10.14 16.59
N THR A 6 -3.55 -11.09 15.83
CA THR A 6 -2.09 -11.34 15.76
C THR A 6 -1.41 -10.32 14.85
N LEU A 7 -0.10 -10.14 14.96
CA LEU A 7 0.66 -9.21 14.09
C LEU A 7 0.42 -9.52 12.60
N SER A 8 0.48 -10.79 12.24
CA SER A 8 0.21 -11.28 10.87
C SER A 8 -1.27 -11.18 10.49
N GLY A 9 -2.19 -11.39 11.42
CA GLY A 9 -3.63 -11.21 11.20
C GLY A 9 -4.00 -9.75 10.91
N ILE A 10 -3.40 -8.82 11.65
CA ILE A 10 -3.58 -7.38 11.44
C ILE A 10 -2.94 -6.96 10.11
N GLY A 11 -1.73 -7.43 9.80
CA GLY A 11 -1.07 -7.21 8.51
C GLY A 11 -1.94 -7.64 7.34
N GLY A 12 -2.39 -8.91 7.34
CA GLY A 12 -3.27 -9.43 6.29
C GLY A 12 -4.61 -8.69 6.17
N ALA A 13 -5.18 -8.24 7.29
CA ALA A 13 -6.39 -7.40 7.27
C ALA A 13 -6.13 -6.02 6.65
N MET A 14 -4.99 -5.39 6.96
CA MET A 14 -4.60 -4.11 6.36
C MET A 14 -4.34 -4.24 4.86
N GLU A 15 -3.65 -5.30 4.42
CA GLU A 15 -3.40 -5.56 3.00
C GLU A 15 -4.71 -5.78 2.22
N LEU A 16 -5.64 -6.57 2.76
CA LEU A 16 -6.94 -6.81 2.13
C LEU A 16 -7.79 -5.55 2.05
N VAL A 17 -8.00 -4.88 3.18
CA VAL A 17 -8.85 -3.69 3.24
C VAL A 17 -8.19 -2.54 2.47
N GLY A 18 -6.92 -2.28 2.72
CA GLY A 18 -6.17 -1.22 2.04
C GLY A 18 -6.05 -1.46 0.53
N GLY A 19 -5.82 -2.69 0.09
CA GLY A 19 -5.81 -3.05 -1.32
C GLY A 19 -7.16 -2.76 -2.00
N LEU A 20 -8.27 -3.14 -1.37
CA LEU A 20 -9.61 -2.81 -1.85
C LEU A 20 -9.83 -1.29 -1.93
N LEU A 21 -9.43 -0.55 -0.90
CA LEU A 21 -9.52 0.92 -0.89
C LEU A 21 -8.73 1.56 -2.03
N ILE A 22 -7.52 1.07 -2.33
CA ILE A 22 -6.73 1.56 -3.48
C ILE A 22 -7.38 1.19 -4.82
N VAL A 23 -7.90 -0.03 -4.97
CA VAL A 23 -8.56 -0.47 -6.21
C VAL A 23 -9.79 0.36 -6.53
N PHE A 24 -10.64 0.63 -5.54
CA PHE A 24 -11.79 1.53 -5.69
C PHE A 24 -11.39 3.00 -5.70
N GLY A 25 -10.16 3.30 -5.31
CA GLY A 25 -9.60 4.64 -5.27
C GLY A 25 -10.28 5.54 -4.24
N PHE A 26 -10.48 5.03 -3.02
CA PHE A 26 -10.94 5.77 -1.86
C PHE A 26 -9.78 6.01 -0.89
N LEU A 27 -9.54 7.26 -0.51
CA LEU A 27 -8.42 7.65 0.35
C LEU A 27 -7.08 7.09 -0.16
N THR A 28 -6.88 7.10 -1.48
CA THR A 28 -5.80 6.38 -2.16
C THR A 28 -4.42 6.78 -1.63
N ARG A 29 -4.22 8.07 -1.35
CA ARG A 29 -2.93 8.59 -0.84
C ARG A 29 -2.64 8.11 0.59
N PRO A 30 -3.45 8.42 1.62
CA PRO A 30 -3.15 7.96 2.97
C PRO A 30 -3.12 6.43 3.09
N VAL A 31 -3.98 5.70 2.37
CA VAL A 31 -3.95 4.22 2.36
C VAL A 31 -2.65 3.70 1.75
N ALA A 32 -2.20 4.25 0.61
CA ALA A 32 -0.94 3.84 0.01
C ALA A 32 0.27 4.14 0.90
N PHE A 33 0.27 5.27 1.62
CA PHE A 33 1.34 5.56 2.59
C PHE A 33 1.38 4.54 3.74
N LEU A 34 0.20 4.16 4.27
CA LEU A 34 0.11 3.17 5.34
C LEU A 34 0.58 1.78 4.88
N LEU A 35 0.12 1.32 3.70
CA LEU A 35 0.54 0.03 3.15
C LEU A 35 2.04 0.01 2.79
N ALA A 36 2.60 1.12 2.31
CA ALA A 36 4.04 1.23 2.11
C ALA A 36 4.83 1.05 3.42
N GLY A 37 4.37 1.69 4.51
CA GLY A 37 4.96 1.53 5.83
C GLY A 37 4.86 0.11 6.37
N GLU A 38 3.72 -0.55 6.18
CA GLU A 38 3.51 -1.94 6.59
C GLU A 38 4.46 -2.90 5.85
N MET A 39 4.55 -2.79 4.52
CA MET A 39 5.51 -3.57 3.72
C MET A 39 6.97 -3.33 4.11
N ALA A 40 7.35 -2.09 4.45
CA ALA A 40 8.69 -1.76 4.92
C ALA A 40 9.02 -2.43 6.26
N VAL A 41 8.07 -2.40 7.21
CA VAL A 41 8.19 -3.09 8.49
C VAL A 41 8.24 -4.60 8.28
N ALA A 42 7.40 -5.16 7.40
CA ALA A 42 7.39 -6.57 7.08
C ALA A 42 8.71 -7.06 6.48
N TYR A 43 9.35 -6.25 5.62
CA TYR A 43 10.68 -6.57 5.12
C TYR A 43 11.70 -6.66 6.26
N TRP A 44 11.75 -5.65 7.14
CA TRP A 44 12.76 -5.61 8.19
C TRP A 44 12.54 -6.65 9.30
N MET A 45 11.28 -6.99 9.59
CA MET A 45 10.94 -7.95 10.64
C MET A 45 11.02 -9.41 10.19
N PHE A 46 10.59 -9.73 8.96
CA PHE A 46 10.45 -11.12 8.51
C PHE A 46 11.50 -11.55 7.47
N HIS A 47 12.05 -10.61 6.70
CA HIS A 47 12.90 -10.93 5.55
C HIS A 47 14.37 -10.54 5.77
N ALA A 48 14.65 -9.31 6.21
CA ALA A 48 16.01 -8.84 6.49
C ALA A 48 16.82 -9.75 7.44
N PRO A 49 16.23 -10.37 8.49
CA PRO A 49 16.99 -11.25 9.39
C PRO A 49 17.44 -12.57 8.74
N ARG A 50 16.81 -13.00 7.65
CA ARG A 50 17.20 -14.23 6.93
C ARG A 50 18.42 -14.01 6.05
N SER A 51 18.46 -12.88 5.34
CA SER A 51 19.59 -12.44 4.52
C SER A 51 19.37 -10.99 4.09
N LEU A 52 20.46 -10.25 3.89
CA LEU A 52 20.40 -8.89 3.32
C LEU A 52 20.22 -8.90 1.80
N TYR A 53 20.55 -10.01 1.14
CA TYR A 53 20.33 -10.18 -0.29
C TYR A 53 18.87 -10.58 -0.53
N LEU A 54 18.13 -9.73 -1.25
CA LEU A 54 16.70 -9.90 -1.55
C LEU A 54 16.39 -11.30 -2.13
N VAL A 55 17.24 -11.77 -3.05
CA VAL A 55 17.05 -13.05 -3.73
C VAL A 55 17.16 -14.25 -2.77
N LEU A 56 17.85 -14.09 -1.65
CA LEU A 56 18.09 -15.14 -0.67
C LEU A 56 17.11 -15.06 0.52
N ASN A 57 16.43 -13.93 0.73
CA ASN A 57 15.54 -13.74 1.87
C ASN A 57 14.04 -13.81 1.52
N GLY A 58 13.70 -13.79 0.22
CA GLY A 58 12.32 -13.83 -0.27
C GLY A 58 11.53 -12.54 -0.01
N GLY A 59 12.23 -11.44 0.29
CA GLY A 59 11.64 -10.13 0.56
C GLY A 59 11.49 -9.25 -0.68
N ASP A 60 11.66 -9.81 -1.87
CA ASP A 60 11.49 -9.12 -3.15
C ASP A 60 10.08 -8.50 -3.26
N ALA A 61 9.03 -9.28 -3.01
CA ALA A 61 7.66 -8.80 -3.03
C ALA A 61 7.42 -7.66 -2.01
N SER A 62 7.91 -7.79 -0.77
CA SER A 62 7.72 -6.76 0.26
C SER A 62 8.34 -5.42 -0.14
N ILE A 63 9.57 -5.43 -0.66
CA ILE A 63 10.22 -4.21 -1.13
C ILE A 63 9.52 -3.65 -2.37
N LEU A 64 9.16 -4.50 -3.33
CA LEU A 64 8.48 -4.07 -4.54
C LEU A 64 7.14 -3.40 -4.21
N TYR A 65 6.31 -4.01 -3.37
CA TYR A 65 5.04 -3.42 -2.96
C TYR A 65 5.22 -2.14 -2.16
N CYS A 66 6.24 -2.05 -1.30
CA CYS A 66 6.58 -0.79 -0.62
C CYS A 66 6.80 0.35 -1.63
N PHE A 67 7.64 0.14 -2.65
CA PHE A 67 7.89 1.17 -3.66
C PHE A 67 6.70 1.44 -4.57
N VAL A 68 5.91 0.42 -4.92
CA VAL A 68 4.67 0.59 -5.71
C VAL A 68 3.66 1.44 -4.94
N PHE A 69 3.46 1.19 -3.65
CA PHE A 69 2.55 2.00 -2.83
C PHE A 69 3.07 3.43 -2.64
N LEU A 70 4.38 3.63 -2.46
CA LEU A 70 4.97 4.99 -2.48
C LEU A 70 4.77 5.68 -3.83
N LEU A 71 4.91 4.96 -4.94
CA LEU A 71 4.63 5.48 -6.27
C LEU A 71 3.16 5.90 -6.39
N ILE A 72 2.22 5.09 -5.91
CA ILE A 72 0.79 5.44 -5.89
C ILE A 72 0.52 6.66 -4.98
N PHE A 73 1.22 6.77 -3.85
CA PHE A 73 1.12 7.94 -2.97
C PHE A 73 1.51 9.25 -3.67
N PHE A 74 2.59 9.24 -4.45
CA PHE A 74 3.07 10.40 -5.21
C PHE A 74 2.30 10.65 -6.51
N ALA A 75 2.00 9.61 -7.28
CA ALA A 75 1.26 9.71 -8.54
C ALA A 75 -0.20 10.12 -8.29
N GLY A 76 -0.75 9.74 -7.15
CA GLY A 76 -2.13 10.03 -6.78
C GLY A 76 -3.15 9.06 -7.37
N PRO A 77 -4.44 9.25 -7.03
CA PRO A 77 -5.53 8.42 -7.51
C PRO A 77 -5.67 8.46 -9.04
N GLY A 78 -5.91 7.30 -9.66
CA GLY A 78 -6.14 7.20 -11.10
C GLY A 78 -7.38 7.95 -11.58
N GLY A 79 -7.49 8.23 -12.88
CA GLY A 79 -8.60 9.03 -13.43
C GLY A 79 -10.02 8.45 -13.25
N TRP A 80 -10.13 7.18 -12.82
CA TRP A 80 -11.37 6.45 -12.52
C TRP A 80 -11.58 6.23 -11.01
N SER A 81 -10.69 6.74 -10.17
CA SER A 81 -10.83 6.67 -8.72
C SER A 81 -11.95 7.59 -8.23
N VAL A 82 -12.65 7.16 -7.19
CA VAL A 82 -13.66 7.96 -6.49
C VAL A 82 -13.06 9.29 -5.99
N ASP A 83 -11.82 9.27 -5.49
CA ASP A 83 -11.09 10.48 -5.08
C ASP A 83 -10.76 11.42 -6.27
N GLY A 84 -10.56 10.87 -7.48
CA GLY A 84 -10.19 11.61 -8.70
C GLY A 84 -11.37 12.33 -9.38
N SER A 85 -12.61 12.01 -9.01
CA SER A 85 -13.82 12.56 -9.64
C SER A 85 -14.05 14.05 -9.33
N GLY A 86 -13.27 14.67 -8.43
CA GLY A 86 -13.41 16.08 -8.04
C GLY A 86 -12.62 17.10 -8.86
N SER A 87 -11.55 16.71 -9.57
CA SER A 87 -10.67 17.67 -10.27
C SER A 87 -11.04 17.95 -11.72
N ARG A 88 -12.07 17.30 -12.26
CA ARG A 88 -12.55 17.52 -13.64
C ARG A 88 -13.71 18.52 -13.77
N GLY A 89 -14.16 19.12 -12.66
CA GLY A 89 -15.37 19.95 -12.63
C GLY A 89 -15.20 21.48 -12.70
N ASN A 90 -13.99 22.04 -12.59
CA ASN A 90 -13.86 23.51 -12.46
C ASN A 90 -12.58 24.11 -13.09
N GLY A 91 -12.36 23.89 -14.38
CA GLY A 91 -11.20 24.46 -15.09
C GLY A 91 -11.41 24.69 -16.59
N ARG A 92 -12.65 24.69 -17.08
CA ARG A 92 -12.97 24.95 -18.49
C ARG A 92 -14.18 25.89 -18.63
N ALA A 93 -14.04 27.10 -18.10
CA ALA A 93 -14.77 28.29 -18.54
C ALA A 93 -14.27 29.50 -17.72
N MET A 94 -13.22 30.18 -18.19
CA MET A 94 -13.24 31.60 -18.57
C MET A 94 -11.83 32.02 -19.01
#